data_AF-A0A7J3JNK8-F1
#
_entry.id   AF-A0A7J3JNK8-F1
#
_cell.length_a   1.000
_cell.length_b   1.000
_cell.length_c   1.000
_cell.angle_alpha   90.00
_cell.angle_beta   90.00
_cell.angle_gamma   90.00
#
_symmetry.space_group_name_H-M   'P 1'
#
loop_
_entity.id
_entity.type
_entity.pdbx_description
1 polymer ?
#
loop_
_entity_poly.entity_id
_entity_poly.type
_entity_poly.pdbx_seq_one_letter_code
_entity_poly.pdbx_strand_id
1 'polypeptide(L)' 'MPSHGSLTKAGKVRSQTPKIAPRPKRNLVPRVRNRREYWIAQRRVQGLPVPVVVPPSSVKSKS' A
#
# COMPACT_ATOMS: atom_id res chain seq x y z
N MET A 1 -44.35 23.22 -14.28
CA MET A 1 -43.40 22.26 -13.68
C MET A 1 -42.47 23.05 -12.77
N PRO A 2 -42.27 22.69 -11.49
CA PRO A 2 -41.34 23.42 -10.63
C PRO A 2 -39.91 23.12 -11.09
N SER A 3 -39.17 24.15 -11.47
CA SER A 3 -37.81 24.05 -12.03
C SER A 3 -36.72 23.81 -10.98
N HIS A 4 -37.03 23.96 -9.69
CA HIS A 4 -36.05 23.96 -8.61
C HIS A 4 -36.40 22.97 -7.49
N GLY A 5 -35.47 22.06 -7.20
CA GLY A 5 -35.52 21.13 -6.07
C GLY A 5 -34.68 21.61 -4.87
N SER A 6 -34.79 20.91 -3.74
CA SER A 6 -34.05 21.27 -2.52
C SER A 6 -32.56 20.92 -2.61
N LEU A 7 -31.69 21.93 -2.53
CA LEU A 7 -30.22 21.78 -2.52
C LEU A 7 -29.66 21.26 -1.19
N THR A 8 -30.48 21.17 -0.14
CA THR A 8 -30.05 20.84 1.24
C THR A 8 -29.35 19.49 1.39
N LYS A 9 -29.59 18.55 0.46
CA LYS A 9 -28.97 17.21 0.48
C LYS A 9 -27.64 17.13 -0.26
N ALA A 10 -27.23 18.19 -0.97
CA ALA A 10 -26.00 18.19 -1.74
C ALA A 10 -24.78 17.98 -0.83
N GLY A 11 -23.98 16.95 -1.10
CA GLY A 11 -22.73 16.70 -0.38
C GLY A 11 -22.85 16.20 1.07
N LYS A 12 -24.06 16.03 1.62
CA LYS A 12 -24.30 15.61 3.02
C LYS A 12 -23.43 14.41 3.43
N VAL A 13 -23.49 13.32 2.66
CA VAL A 13 -22.75 12.08 2.97
C VAL A 13 -21.23 12.29 2.96
N ARG A 14 -20.73 13.09 2.01
CA ARG A 14 -19.29 13.39 1.91
C ARG A 14 -18.80 14.23 3.09
N SER A 15 -19.61 15.18 3.57
CA SER A 15 -19.30 16.01 4.74
C SER A 15 -19.40 15.24 6.07
N GLN A 16 -20.30 14.26 6.14
CA GLN A 16 -20.48 13.41 7.33
C GLN A 16 -19.37 12.36 7.49
N THR A 17 -18.68 12.01 6.41
CA THR A 17 -17.65 10.98 6.44
C THR A 17 -16.36 11.54 7.04
N PRO A 18 -15.87 11.05 8.20
CA PRO A 18 -14.63 11.53 8.79
C PRO A 18 -13.43 11.19 7.89
N LYS A 19 -12.50 12.14 7.75
CA LYS A 19 -11.30 11.94 6.92
C LYS A 19 -10.26 11.13 7.70
N ILE A 20 -10.06 9.88 7.31
CA ILE A 20 -9.03 8.99 7.87
C ILE A 20 -7.70 9.18 7.12
N ALA A 21 -6.58 9.22 7.85
CA ALA A 21 -5.25 9.32 7.27
C ALA A 21 -4.85 8.03 6.51
N PRO A 22 -4.12 8.13 5.39
CA PRO A 22 -3.65 6.96 4.66
C PRO A 22 -2.59 6.19 5.48
N ARG A 23 -2.60 4.86 5.34
CA ARG A 23 -1.53 4.01 5.90
C ARG A 23 -0.21 4.24 5.15
N PRO A 24 0.95 4.14 5.82
CA PRO A 24 2.23 4.28 5.15
C PRO A 24 2.41 3.20 4.08
N LYS A 25 2.99 3.59 2.94
CA LYS A 25 3.31 2.66 1.86
C LYS A 25 4.54 1.84 2.24
N ARG A 26 4.42 0.52 2.20
CA ARG A 26 5.50 -0.45 2.52
C ARG A 26 6.03 -1.22 1.31
N ASN A 27 5.49 -0.98 0.12
CA ASN A 27 5.84 -1.74 -1.07
C ASN A 27 7.13 -1.20 -1.69
N LEU A 28 8.02 -2.11 -2.09
CA LEU A 28 9.21 -1.80 -2.87
C LEU A 28 8.82 -1.36 -4.29
N VAL A 29 9.70 -0.61 -4.94
CA VAL A 29 9.54 -0.28 -6.36
C VAL A 29 9.53 -1.56 -7.21
N PRO A 30 8.76 -1.61 -8.33
CA PRO A 30 8.54 -2.84 -9.10
C PRO A 30 9.82 -3.55 -9.52
N ARG A 31 10.84 -2.79 -9.95
CA ARG A 31 12.15 -3.34 -10.35
C ARG A 31 12.83 -4.11 -9.22
N VAL A 32 12.80 -3.58 -8.00
CA VAL A 32 13.41 -4.21 -6.82
C VAL A 32 12.58 -5.39 -6.35
N ARG A 33 11.24 -5.25 -6.35
CA ARG A 33 10.31 -6.33 -6.00
C ARG A 33 10.49 -7.54 -6.90
N ASN A 34 10.47 -7.34 -8.23
CA ASN A 34 10.55 -8.42 -9.20
C ASN A 34 11.91 -9.12 -9.16
N ARG A 35 13.01 -8.37 -9.00
CA ARG A 35 14.35 -8.95 -8.83
C ARG A 35 14.42 -9.84 -7.59
N ARG A 36 13.83 -9.39 -6.47
CA ARG A 36 13.78 -10.14 -5.23
C ARG A 36 12.92 -11.40 -5.36
N GLU A 37 11.74 -11.28 -5.95
CA GLU A 37 10.84 -12.43 -6.18
C GLU A 37 11.48 -13.49 -7.07
N TYR A 38 12.17 -13.07 -8.13
CA TYR A 38 12.94 -13.97 -8.97
C TYR A 38 14.02 -14.71 -8.18
N TRP A 39 14.80 -14.01 -7.36
CA TRP A 39 15.83 -14.63 -6.52
C TRP A 39 15.24 -15.60 -5.47
N ILE A 40 14.13 -15.24 -4.83
CA ILE A 40 13.40 -16.13 -3.90
C ILE A 40 12.92 -17.39 -4.64
N ALA A 41 12.35 -17.23 -5.83
CA ALA A 41 11.88 -18.34 -6.64
C ALA A 41 13.03 -19.29 -7.01
N GLN A 42 14.17 -18.75 -7.46
CA GLN A 42 15.37 -19.54 -7.77
C GLN A 42 15.87 -20.33 -6.55
N ARG A 43 15.93 -19.70 -5.37
CA ARG A 43 16.32 -20.40 -4.12
C ARG A 43 15.36 -21.52 -3.74
N ARG A 44 14.05 -21.31 -3.91
CA ARG A 44 13.04 -22.34 -3.65
C ARG A 44 13.21 -23.54 -4.57
N VAL A 45 13.49 -23.30 -5.86
CA VAL A 45 13.79 -24.37 -6.82
C VAL A 45 15.03 -25.17 -6.39
N GLN A 46 16.04 -24.51 -5.84
CA GLN A 46 17.27 -25.13 -5.35
C GLN A 46 17.14 -25.75 -3.94
N GLY A 47 15.96 -25.69 -3.29
CA GLY A 47 15.77 -26.19 -1.92
C GLY A 47 16.51 -25.41 -0.84
N LEU A 48 17.02 -24.21 -1.16
CA LEU A 48 17.79 -23.37 -0.25
C LEU A 48 16.87 -22.59 0.70
N PRO A 49 17.29 -22.35 1.95
CA PRO A 49 16.52 -21.55 2.89
C PRO A 49 16.33 -20.11 2.36
N VAL A 50 15.08 -19.67 2.37
CA VAL A 50 14.71 -18.29 2.09
C VAL A 50 14.55 -17.53 3.42
N PRO A 51 15.03 -16.28 3.52
CA PRO A 51 14.83 -15.49 4.74
C PRO A 51 13.33 -15.26 4.95
N VAL A 52 12.79 -15.83 6.04
CA VAL A 52 11.36 -15.82 6.39
C VAL A 52 10.88 -14.42 6.79
N VAL A 53 11.80 -13.65 7.38
CA VAL A 53 11.60 -12.25 7.77
C VAL A 53 12.75 -11.48 7.15
N VAL A 54 12.46 -10.63 6.18
CA VAL A 54 13.40 -9.55 5.88
C VAL A 54 13.15 -8.51 6.95
N PRO A 55 14.16 -8.15 7.77
CA PRO A 55 14.01 -7.04 8.69
C PRO A 55 13.47 -5.87 7.87
N PRO A 56 12.40 -5.21 8.31
CA PRO A 56 11.92 -4.05 7.60
C PRO A 56 13.14 -3.17 7.33
N SER A 57 13.26 -2.65 6.12
CA SER A 57 14.19 -1.59 5.77
C SER A 57 13.95 -0.29 6.58
N SER A 58 13.34 -0.39 7.77
CA SER A 58 13.15 0.66 8.76
C SER A 58 14.37 0.85 9.67
N VAL A 59 15.41 0.02 9.62
CA VAL A 59 16.69 0.42 10.23
C VAL A 59 17.45 1.21 9.18
N LYS A 60 17.33 2.55 9.24
CA LYS A 60 18.30 3.43 8.62
C LYS A 60 19.67 3.03 9.16
N SER A 61 20.51 2.41 8.33
CA SER A 61 21.96 2.46 8.54
C SER A 61 22.39 3.89 8.24
N LYS A 62 22.21 4.79 9.21
CA LYS A 62 23.01 6.00 9.30
C LYS A 62 24.29 5.63 10.05
N SER A 63 25.40 5.58 9.32
CA SER A 63 26.72 6.00 9.77
C SER A 63 27.45 6.57 8.57
#